data_AF-A0A959HU06-F1
#
_entry.id   AF-A0A959HU06-F1
#
_cell.length_a   1.000
_cell.length_b   1.000
_cell.length_c   1.000
_cell.angle_alpha   90.00
_cell.angle_beta   90.00
_cell.angle_gamma   90.00
#
_symmetry.space_group_name_H-M   'P 1'
#
loop_
_entity.id
_entity.type
_entity.pdbx_description
1 polymer ?
#
loop_
_entity_poly.entity_id
_entity_poly.type
_entity_poly.pdbx_seq_one_letter_code
_entity_poly.pdbx_strand_id
1 'polypeptide(L)'
;MKRLIISALFAAVLLAAACDKESKNYGDFDEGLLLGQDFRRCVSPICSGWFIEINGDTLRFLGFPENSGIANSDLDLLPLPVLVKWTPYADPDFADVQGLITVTEIHKQ
;
A
#
# COMPACT_ATOMS: atom_id res chain seq x y z
N MET A 1 -8.81 -42.86 22.66
CA MET A 1 -9.15 -41.58 23.34
C MET A 1 -8.00 -40.58 23.45
N LYS A 2 -6.71 -40.97 23.42
CA LYS A 2 -5.57 -40.01 23.42
C LYS A 2 -5.31 -39.29 22.08
N ARG A 3 -5.75 -39.87 20.95
CA ARG A 3 -5.51 -39.30 19.60
C ARG A 3 -6.49 -38.19 19.19
N LEU A 4 -7.63 -38.05 19.88
CA LEU A 4 -8.62 -37.00 19.61
C LEU A 4 -8.26 -35.65 20.27
N ILE A 5 -7.44 -35.67 21.32
CA ILE A 5 -7.04 -34.47 22.07
C ILE A 5 -6.00 -33.66 21.28
N ILE A 6 -5.14 -34.33 20.50
CA ILE A 6 -4.06 -33.69 19.73
C ILE A 6 -4.62 -32.92 18.54
N SER A 7 -5.69 -33.40 17.91
CA SER A 7 -6.36 -32.74 16.79
C SER A 7 -7.12 -31.46 17.20
N ALA A 8 -7.59 -31.37 18.44
CA ALA A 8 -8.29 -30.17 18.94
C ALA A 8 -7.33 -29.01 19.25
N LEU A 9 -6.11 -29.31 19.70
CA LEU A 9 -5.10 -28.26 19.98
C LEU A 9 -4.59 -27.57 18.71
N PHE A 10 -4.51 -28.30 17.59
CA PHE A 10 -4.01 -27.73 16.34
C PHE A 10 -5.01 -26.78 15.68
N ALA A 11 -6.31 -27.00 15.85
CA ALA A 11 -7.37 -26.12 15.35
C ALA A 11 -7.42 -24.78 16.11
N ALA A 12 -7.14 -24.78 17.42
CA ALA A 12 -7.15 -23.56 18.23
C ALA A 12 -5.99 -22.61 17.91
N VAL A 13 -4.83 -23.14 17.50
CA VAL A 13 -3.66 -22.32 17.09
C VAL A 13 -3.89 -21.63 15.75
N LEU A 14 -4.67 -22.24 14.84
CA LEU A 14 -4.99 -21.66 13.53
C LEU A 14 -5.98 -20.49 13.61
N LEU A 15 -6.84 -20.44 14.63
CA LEU A 15 -7.81 -19.35 14.84
C LEU A 15 -7.17 -18.07 15.41
N ALA A 16 -6.02 -18.17 16.08
CA ALA A 16 -5.31 -17.01 16.63
C ALA A 16 -4.41 -16.29 15.61
N ALA A 17 -4.25 -16.84 14.40
CA ALA A 17 -3.50 -16.23 13.30
C ALA A 17 -4.38 -15.40 12.35
N ALA A 18 -5.67 -15.22 12.68
CA ALA A 18 -6.49 -14.21 12.03
C ALA A 18 -6.00 -12.82 12.47
N CYS A 19 -4.95 -12.32 11.80
CA CYS A 19 -4.59 -10.92 11.83
C CYS A 19 -5.80 -10.12 11.33
N ASP A 20 -6.54 -9.51 12.25
CA ASP A 20 -7.43 -8.42 11.91
C ASP A 20 -6.56 -7.29 11.36
N LYS A 21 -6.62 -7.07 10.04
CA LYS A 21 -6.13 -5.81 9.47
C LYS A 21 -7.01 -4.71 10.06
N GLU A 22 -6.42 -3.82 10.87
CA GLU A 22 -7.10 -2.65 11.40
C GLU A 22 -7.87 -1.92 10.28
N SER A 23 -9.05 -1.39 10.63
CA SER A 23 -9.86 -0.60 9.72
C SER A 23 -9.05 0.61 9.25
N LYS A 24 -8.77 0.66 7.95
CA LYS A 24 -8.00 1.75 7.32
C LYS A 24 -8.75 3.07 7.50
N ASN A 25 -8.15 4.02 8.23
CA ASN A 25 -8.64 5.39 8.34
C ASN A 25 -8.15 6.18 7.12
N TYR A 26 -8.90 6.09 6.01
CA TYR A 26 -8.58 6.84 4.81
C TYR A 26 -8.63 8.35 5.08
N GLY A 27 -7.57 9.08 4.69
CA GLY A 27 -7.49 10.53 4.81
C GLY A 27 -6.59 11.05 5.95
N ASP A 28 -6.16 10.18 6.87
CA ASP A 28 -5.08 10.49 7.81
C ASP A 28 -3.70 10.15 7.23
N PHE A 29 -2.64 10.61 7.89
CA PHE A 29 -1.28 10.25 7.52
C PHE A 29 -0.97 8.82 7.97
N ASP A 30 -0.58 7.99 7.02
CA ASP A 30 0.03 6.69 7.26
C ASP A 30 1.55 6.77 7.06
N GLU A 31 2.28 5.92 7.77
CA GLU A 31 3.68 5.64 7.47
C GLU A 31 3.77 4.79 6.20
N GLY A 32 4.66 5.18 5.30
CA GLY A 32 4.90 4.47 4.07
C GLY A 32 6.35 4.46 3.65
N LEU A 33 6.65 3.60 2.69
CA LEU A 33 7.96 3.47 2.07
C LEU A 33 7.80 3.62 0.55
N LEU A 34 8.26 4.75 0.00
CA LEU A 34 8.29 4.96 -1.44
C LEU A 34 9.35 4.04 -2.04
N LEU A 35 8.95 3.13 -2.91
CA LEU A 35 9.82 2.07 -3.44
C LEU A 35 10.47 2.47 -4.77
N GLY A 36 9.77 3.27 -5.57
CA GLY A 36 10.26 3.79 -6.83
C GLY A 36 9.24 3.79 -7.95
N GLN A 37 9.70 4.08 -9.16
CA GLN A 37 8.82 4.26 -10.31
C GLN A 37 8.30 2.92 -10.84
N ASP A 38 7.02 2.90 -11.23
CA ASP A 38 6.40 1.79 -11.95
C ASP A 38 6.70 1.89 -13.45
N PHE A 39 7.67 1.09 -13.89
CA PHE A 39 8.14 1.05 -15.28
C PHE A 39 7.37 0.08 -16.18
N ARG A 40 6.22 -0.46 -15.72
CA ARG A 40 5.45 -1.38 -16.55
C ARG A 40 4.94 -0.67 -17.80
N ARG A 41 5.20 -1.29 -18.95
CA ARG A 41 4.74 -0.79 -20.25
C ARG A 41 3.42 -1.47 -20.58
N CYS A 42 2.35 -0.68 -20.63
CA CYS A 42 1.02 -1.17 -21.00
C CYS A 42 0.26 -0.07 -21.74
N VAL A 43 -0.78 -0.43 -22.50
CA VAL A 43 -1.57 0.50 -23.34
C VAL A 43 -2.41 1.46 -22.49
N SER A 44 -2.72 1.08 -21.25
CA SER A 44 -3.59 1.84 -20.36
C SER A 44 -2.84 2.97 -19.63
N PRO A 45 -3.45 4.17 -19.47
CA PRO A 45 -2.81 5.31 -18.80
C PRO A 45 -2.54 5.10 -17.30
N ILE A 46 -3.16 4.08 -16.68
CA ILE A 46 -3.04 3.73 -15.26
C ILE A 46 -1.97 2.65 -14.96
N CYS A 47 -1.18 2.29 -15.97
CA CYS A 47 -0.14 1.27 -15.87
C CYS A 47 1.25 1.82 -15.51
N SER A 48 1.36 3.11 -15.25
CA SER A 48 2.59 3.78 -14.81
C SER A 48 2.37 4.45 -13.46
N GLY A 49 3.44 5.03 -12.92
CA GLY A 49 3.38 5.82 -11.70
C GLY A 49 4.47 5.41 -10.73
N TRP A 50 4.08 5.15 -9.49
CA TRP A 50 4.99 4.94 -8.37
C TRP A 50 4.48 3.80 -7.50
N PHE A 51 5.42 2.99 -6.99
CA PHE A 51 5.18 1.99 -5.98
C PHE A 51 5.45 2.57 -4.59
N ILE A 52 4.54 2.29 -3.67
CA ILE A 52 4.64 2.66 -2.26
C ILE A 52 4.16 1.49 -1.40
N GLU A 53 4.89 1.17 -0.34
CA GLU A 53 4.42 0.25 0.69
C GLU A 53 3.72 1.04 1.80
N ILE A 54 2.49 0.67 2.16
CA ILE A 54 1.74 1.26 3.26
C ILE A 54 1.12 0.11 4.04
N ASN A 55 1.37 0.04 5.36
CA ASN A 55 0.84 -1.03 6.23
C ASN A 55 1.14 -2.46 5.70
N GLY A 56 2.32 -2.65 5.11
CA GLY A 56 2.77 -3.92 4.52
C GLY A 56 2.12 -4.28 3.18
N ASP A 57 1.23 -3.45 2.64
CA ASP A 57 0.65 -3.61 1.30
C ASP A 57 1.45 -2.77 0.29
N THR A 58 1.92 -3.39 -0.80
CA THR A 58 2.47 -2.65 -1.94
C THR A 58 1.34 -2.10 -2.82
N LEU A 59 1.24 -0.78 -2.86
CA LEU A 59 0.24 0.00 -3.57
C LEU A 59 0.90 0.82 -4.69
N ARG A 60 0.05 1.44 -5.50
CA ARG A 60 0.44 2.24 -6.66
C ARG A 60 -0.31 3.54 -6.71
N PHE A 61 0.34 4.59 -7.18
CA PHE A 61 -0.29 5.87 -7.48
C PHE A 61 0.34 6.50 -8.72
N LEU A 62 -0.44 7.27 -9.47
CA LEU A 62 -0.05 7.68 -10.83
C LEU A 62 0.97 8.82 -10.86
N GLY A 63 0.99 9.69 -9.85
CA GLY A 63 1.89 10.84 -9.81
C GLY A 63 1.90 11.52 -8.45
N PHE A 64 2.95 12.28 -8.19
CA PHE A 64 3.08 13.05 -6.96
C PHE A 64 2.09 14.23 -6.93
N PRO A 65 1.54 14.58 -5.75
CA PRO A 65 0.81 15.83 -5.57
C PRO A 65 1.75 17.04 -5.76
N GLU A 66 1.19 18.18 -6.20
CA GLU A 66 1.95 19.38 -6.59
C GLU A 66 2.91 19.91 -5.50
N ASN A 67 2.61 19.64 -4.22
CA ASN A 67 3.38 20.11 -3.07
C ASN A 67 4.00 18.97 -2.25
N SER A 68 4.40 17.86 -2.88
CA SER A 68 5.02 16.72 -2.20
C SER A 68 6.33 17.05 -1.46
N GLY A 69 7.06 18.08 -1.89
CA GLY A 69 8.38 18.40 -1.32
C GLY A 69 9.45 17.33 -1.56
N ILE A 70 9.16 16.32 -2.40
CA ILE A 70 10.11 15.29 -2.83
C ILE A 70 10.87 15.83 -4.03
N ALA A 71 12.17 16.04 -3.88
CA ALA A 71 13.04 16.46 -4.95
C ALA A 71 13.55 15.26 -5.77
N ASN A 72 13.98 15.48 -7.00
CA ASN A 72 14.56 14.41 -7.83
C ASN A 72 15.75 13.71 -7.16
N SER A 73 16.57 14.46 -6.41
CA SER A 73 17.69 13.89 -5.65
C SER A 73 17.26 12.98 -4.51
N ASP A 74 16.03 13.16 -3.99
CA ASP A 74 15.49 12.27 -2.95
C ASP A 74 15.12 10.90 -3.56
N LEU A 75 14.81 10.86 -4.87
CA LEU A 75 14.49 9.62 -5.59
C LEU A 75 15.71 8.73 -5.86
N ASP A 76 16.93 9.27 -5.77
CA ASP A 76 18.16 8.48 -5.85
C ASP A 76 18.42 7.67 -4.56
N LEU A 77 17.68 7.96 -3.49
CA LEU A 77 17.81 7.35 -2.16
C LEU A 77 16.72 6.31 -1.86
N LEU A 78 16.03 5.82 -2.87
CA LEU A 78 14.98 4.81 -2.69
C LEU A 78 15.56 3.51 -2.10
N PRO A 79 14.82 2.81 -1.23
CA PRO A 79 13.47 3.15 -0.79
C PRO A 79 13.44 4.30 0.24
N LEU A 80 12.50 5.23 0.07
CA LEU A 80 12.44 6.48 0.84
C LEU A 80 11.27 6.44 1.85
N PRO A 81 11.53 6.56 3.16
CA PRO A 81 10.48 6.68 4.17
C PRO A 81 9.67 7.96 4.00
N VAL A 82 8.35 7.85 4.06
CA VAL A 82 7.41 8.96 3.84
C VAL A 82 6.22 8.89 4.79
N LEU A 83 5.62 10.05 5.05
CA LEU A 83 4.26 10.17 5.57
C LEU A 83 3.33 10.45 4.41
N VAL A 84 2.25 9.68 4.27
CA VAL A 84 1.36 9.74 3.12
C VAL A 84 -0.10 9.80 3.53
N LYS A 85 -0.87 10.72 2.92
CA LYS A 85 -2.34 10.68 2.93
C LYS A 85 -2.83 10.15 1.60
N TRP A 86 -3.79 9.24 1.67
CA TRP A 86 -4.31 8.58 0.48
C TRP A 86 -5.76 8.16 0.63
N THR A 87 -6.38 7.93 -0.52
CA THR A 87 -7.73 7.38 -0.64
C THR A 87 -7.76 6.30 -1.72
N PRO A 88 -8.76 5.39 -1.71
CA PRO A 88 -8.98 4.47 -2.82
C PRO A 88 -9.13 5.24 -4.13
N TYR A 89 -8.56 4.70 -5.21
CA TYR A 89 -8.74 5.30 -6.53
C TYR A 89 -10.21 5.21 -6.97
N ALA A 90 -10.79 6.32 -7.39
CA ALA A 90 -12.23 6.48 -7.58
C ALA A 90 -12.61 6.90 -9.01
N ASP A 91 -11.96 6.30 -10.01
CA ASP A 91 -12.40 6.39 -11.40
C ASP A 91 -13.28 5.17 -11.75
N PRO A 92 -14.56 5.36 -12.13
CA PRO A 92 -15.46 4.27 -12.48
C PRO A 92 -14.95 3.37 -13.61
N ASP A 93 -14.19 3.92 -14.55
CA ASP A 93 -13.66 3.18 -15.70
C ASP A 93 -12.51 2.25 -15.31
N PHE A 94 -11.99 2.39 -14.08
CA PHE A 94 -10.83 1.67 -13.56
C PHE A 94 -11.05 1.11 -12.14
N ALA A 95 -12.32 0.94 -11.73
CA ALA A 95 -12.69 0.53 -10.38
C ALA A 95 -12.20 -0.88 -9.99
N ASP A 96 -11.84 -1.72 -10.97
CA ASP A 96 -11.33 -3.08 -10.81
C ASP A 96 -9.81 -3.16 -10.64
N VAL A 97 -9.11 -2.03 -10.74
CA VAL A 97 -7.65 -1.99 -10.69
C VAL A 97 -7.16 -2.08 -9.24
N GLN A 98 -6.78 -3.30 -8.86
CA GLN A 98 -6.29 -3.55 -7.52
C GLN A 98 -4.99 -2.80 -7.19
N GLY A 99 -4.94 -2.32 -5.96
CA GLY A 99 -3.77 -1.64 -5.39
C GLY A 99 -3.48 -0.26 -6.00
N LEU A 100 -4.39 0.32 -6.78
CA LEU A 100 -4.28 1.71 -7.24
C LEU A 100 -4.96 2.63 -6.21
N ILE A 101 -4.25 3.67 -5.81
CA ILE A 101 -4.68 4.67 -4.82
C ILE A 101 -4.44 6.08 -5.36
N THR A 102 -5.14 7.04 -4.76
CA THR A 102 -4.88 8.47 -4.94
C THR A 102 -4.08 8.97 -3.75
N VAL A 103 -2.88 9.50 -3.98
CA VAL A 103 -2.09 10.18 -2.96
C VAL A 103 -2.43 11.66 -2.98
N THR A 104 -2.96 12.17 -1.87
CA THR A 104 -3.37 13.58 -1.74
C THR A 104 -2.26 14.44 -1.15
N GLU A 105 -1.50 13.90 -0.19
CA GLU A 105 -0.34 14.54 0.42
C GLU A 105 0.75 13.48 0.66
N ILE A 106 2.02 13.87 0.51
CA ILE A 106 3.17 13.01 0.80
C ILE A 106 4.33 13.88 1.25
N HIS A 107 5.05 13.45 2.29
CA HIS A 107 6.20 14.16 2.85
C HIS A 107 7.31 13.18 3.18
N LYS A 108 8.56 13.58 2.97
CA LYS A 108 9.70 12.83 3.51
C LYS A 108 9.76 12.95 5.04
N GLN A 109 10.19 11.87 5.68
CA GLN A 109 10.51 11.87 7.11
C GLN A 109 11.88 12.46 7.40
#